data_AF-A0A084G2T1-F1
#
_entry.id   AF-A0A084G2T1-F1
#
_cell.length_a   1.000
_cell.length_b   1.000
_cell.length_c   1.000
_cell.angle_alpha   90.00
_cell.angle_beta   90.00
_cell.angle_gamma   90.00
#
_symmetry.space_group_name_H-M   'P 1'
#
loop_
_entity.id
_entity.type
_entity.pdbx_description
1 polymer ?
#
loop_
_entity_poly.entity_id
_entity_poly.type
_entity_poly.pdbx_seq_one_letter_code
_entity_poly.pdbx_strand_id
1 'polypeptide(L)'
;MEDRSNRERGLKAAIHNPHVSEEAKQHAREALKNEFGEEIDTSPSAPSGKPHPAKPHPAKDPEHVARGLKGATHNPRVSEEAKREAQHRLDEM
;
A
#
# COMPACT_ATOMS: atom_id res chain seq x y z
N MET A 1 10.74 8.91 -21.98
CA MET A 1 9.46 9.66 -21.81
C MET A 1 8.90 9.44 -20.39
N GLU A 2 9.54 8.58 -19.58
CA GLU A 2 9.23 8.26 -18.19
C GLU A 2 9.37 9.41 -17.18
N ASP A 3 10.26 10.38 -17.42
CA ASP A 3 10.56 11.46 -16.46
C ASP A 3 9.33 12.32 -16.16
N ARG A 4 8.47 12.53 -17.16
CA ARG A 4 7.23 13.30 -17.01
C ARG A 4 6.28 12.63 -16.03
N SER A 5 6.06 11.32 -16.20
CA SER A 5 5.14 10.54 -15.35
C SER A 5 5.66 10.31 -13.94
N ASN A 6 6.98 10.17 -13.79
CA ASN A 6 7.62 10.07 -12.48
C ASN A 6 7.51 11.41 -11.72
N ARG A 7 7.66 12.53 -12.42
CA ARG A 7 7.49 13.87 -11.85
C ARG A 7 6.04 14.11 -11.40
N GLU A 8 5.04 13.72 -12.19
CA GLU A 8 3.62 13.78 -11.79
C GLU A 8 3.36 13.05 -10.48
N ARG A 9 3.82 11.80 -10.42
CA ARG A 9 3.62 10.94 -9.24
C ARG A 9 4.31 11.52 -8.01
N GLY A 10 5.52 12.05 -8.18
CA GLY A 10 6.28 12.69 -7.10
C GLY A 10 5.58 13.94 -6.56
N LEU A 11 5.09 14.81 -7.44
CA LEU A 11 4.35 16.01 -7.06
C LEU A 11 3.03 15.66 -6.35
N LYS A 12 2.30 14.64 -6.82
CA LYS A 12 1.07 14.16 -6.16
C LYS A 12 1.38 13.61 -4.77
N ALA A 13 2.45 12.83 -4.64
CA ALA A 13 2.89 12.29 -3.35
C ALA A 13 3.26 13.41 -2.36
N ALA A 14 3.94 14.46 -2.82
CA ALA A 14 4.30 15.61 -1.99
C ALA A 14 3.06 16.32 -1.41
N ILE A 15 1.97 16.42 -2.18
CA ILE A 15 0.73 17.09 -1.75
C ILE A 15 0.01 16.34 -0.64
N HIS A 16 0.02 15.01 -0.68
CA HIS A 16 -0.61 14.16 0.33
C HIS A 16 0.29 13.86 1.53
N ASN A 17 1.58 14.20 1.46
CA ASN A 17 2.52 13.92 2.53
C ASN A 17 2.34 14.90 3.71
N PRO A 18 2.00 14.44 4.93
CA PRO A 18 1.81 15.30 6.09
C PRO A 18 3.11 15.97 6.56
N HIS A 19 4.27 15.47 6.15
CA HIS A 19 5.59 16.02 6.51
C HIS A 19 6.06 17.15 5.58
N VAL A 20 5.26 17.52 4.58
CA VAL A 20 5.58 18.60 3.63
C VAL A 20 4.87 19.88 4.05
N SER A 21 5.58 21.01 3.97
CA SER A 21 5.04 22.34 4.27
C SER A 21 3.90 22.74 3.33
N GLU A 22 2.95 23.53 3.81
CA GLU A 22 1.80 23.99 3.01
C GLU A 22 2.22 24.77 1.75
N GLU A 23 3.24 25.64 1.86
CA GLU A 23 3.80 26.38 0.71
C GLU A 23 4.36 25.43 -0.37
N ALA A 24 5.05 24.37 0.05
CA ALA A 24 5.57 23.36 -0.87
C ALA A 24 4.46 22.52 -1.52
N LYS A 25 3.37 22.24 -0.79
CA LYS A 25 2.18 21.59 -1.36
C LYS A 25 1.49 22.48 -2.39
N GLN A 26 1.37 23.79 -2.13
CA GLN A 26 0.79 24.74 -3.08
C GLN A 26 1.61 24.79 -4.36
N HIS A 27 2.94 24.94 -4.24
CA HIS A 27 3.83 24.92 -5.40
C HIS A 27 3.73 23.59 -6.20
N ALA A 28 3.62 22.45 -5.51
CA ALA A 28 3.43 21.16 -6.18
C ALA A 28 2.08 21.07 -6.93
N ARG A 29 1.01 21.68 -6.39
CA ARG A 29 -0.30 21.76 -7.06
C ARG A 29 -0.22 22.63 -8.31
N GLU A 30 0.44 23.79 -8.22
CA GLU A 30 0.63 24.70 -9.36
C GLU A 30 1.49 24.06 -10.45
N ALA A 31 2.58 23.39 -10.09
CA ALA A 31 3.41 22.66 -11.04
C ALA A 31 2.62 21.54 -11.75
N LEU A 32 1.79 20.79 -11.02
CA LEU A 32 0.93 19.77 -11.61
C LEU A 32 -0.13 20.37 -12.54
N LYS A 33 -0.76 21.48 -12.16
CA LYS A 33 -1.73 22.18 -12.99
C LYS A 33 -1.11 22.74 -14.26
N ASN A 34 0.06 23.36 -14.16
CA ASN A 34 0.73 23.99 -15.31
C ASN A 34 1.38 22.98 -16.25
N GLU A 35 2.04 21.94 -15.71
CA GLU A 35 2.77 20.96 -16.52
C GLU A 35 1.87 19.83 -17.04
N PHE A 36 0.78 19.50 -16.34
CA PHE A 36 -0.05 18.33 -16.64
C PHE A 36 -1.55 18.62 -16.80
N GLY A 37 -2.01 19.83 -16.48
CA GLY A 37 -3.41 20.23 -16.63
C GLY A 37 -4.36 19.51 -15.67
N GLU A 38 -3.83 18.83 -14.64
CA GLU A 38 -4.63 18.03 -13.70
C GLU A 38 -4.98 18.87 -12.47
N GLU A 39 -6.28 19.02 -12.20
CA GLU A 39 -6.78 19.58 -10.94
C GLU A 39 -6.81 18.49 -9.88
N ILE A 40 -6.01 18.66 -8.84
CA ILE A 40 -5.89 17.66 -7.78
C ILE A 40 -6.97 17.95 -6.78
N ASP A 41 -7.98 17.08 -6.74
CA ASP A 41 -9.01 17.13 -5.72
C ASP A 41 -8.37 16.80 -4.37
N THR A 42 -8.04 17.83 -3.60
CA THR A 42 -7.34 17.68 -2.32
C THR A 42 -8.25 17.31 -1.17
N SER A 43 -9.48 16.89 -1.51
CA SER A 43 -10.36 16.24 -0.55
C SER A 43 -9.63 15.02 0.02
N PRO A 44 -9.60 14.83 1.35
CA PRO A 44 -9.00 13.64 1.99
C PRO A 44 -9.75 12.34 1.68
N SER A 45 -10.66 12.35 0.69
CA SER A 45 -11.45 11.20 0.29
C SER A 45 -10.70 10.32 -0.70
N ALA A 46 -10.18 9.24 -0.13
CA ALA A 46 -9.73 8.01 -0.78
C ALA A 46 -8.34 8.04 -1.44
N PRO A 47 -7.51 7.01 -1.19
CA PRO A 47 -6.26 6.84 -1.92
C PRO A 47 -6.56 6.71 -3.42
N SER A 48 -6.11 7.68 -4.21
CA SER A 48 -6.09 7.63 -5.68
C SER A 48 -5.10 6.59 -6.24
N GLY A 49 -4.76 5.57 -5.45
CA GLY A 49 -4.30 4.31 -6.01
C GLY A 49 -5.52 3.70 -6.68
N LYS A 50 -5.54 3.66 -8.02
CA LYS A 50 -6.48 2.79 -8.76
C LYS A 50 -6.57 1.50 -7.95
N PRO A 51 -7.77 1.05 -7.51
CA PRO A 51 -7.87 -0.23 -6.84
C PRO A 51 -7.17 -1.19 -7.79
N HIS A 52 -5.99 -1.70 -7.39
CA HIS A 52 -5.33 -2.71 -8.19
C HIS A 52 -6.40 -3.78 -8.30
N PRO A 53 -6.90 -4.08 -9.51
CA PRO A 53 -7.90 -5.13 -9.65
C PRO A 53 -7.28 -6.30 -8.93
N ALA A 54 -7.94 -6.79 -7.89
CA ALA A 54 -7.41 -7.83 -7.05
C ALA A 54 -7.10 -8.97 -8.01
N LYS A 55 -5.83 -9.08 -8.44
CA LYS A 55 -5.44 -10.11 -9.38
C LYS A 55 -5.86 -11.37 -8.64
N PRO A 56 -6.74 -12.21 -9.21
CA PRO A 56 -7.12 -13.44 -8.57
C PRO A 56 -5.81 -14.16 -8.32
N HIS A 57 -5.35 -14.13 -7.06
CA HIS A 57 -4.17 -14.88 -6.71
C HIS A 57 -4.56 -16.32 -6.99
N PRO A 58 -3.72 -17.08 -7.70
CA PRO A 58 -3.94 -18.51 -7.84
C PRO A 58 -4.21 -19.07 -6.44
N ALA A 59 -5.14 -20.03 -6.37
CA ALA A 59 -5.53 -20.67 -5.11
C ALA A 59 -4.28 -20.88 -4.25
N LYS A 60 -4.25 -20.32 -3.03
CA LYS A 60 -3.03 -20.23 -2.22
C LYS A 60 -2.43 -21.63 -2.12
N ASP A 61 -1.17 -21.78 -2.54
CA ASP A 61 -0.48 -23.06 -2.45
C ASP A 61 -0.45 -23.51 -0.97
N PRO A 62 -0.94 -24.71 -0.65
CA PRO A 62 -1.06 -25.17 0.74
C PRO A 62 0.31 -25.15 1.44
N GLU A 63 1.40 -25.42 0.72
CA GLU A 63 2.77 -25.36 1.23
C GLU A 63 3.18 -23.94 1.69
N HIS A 64 2.76 -22.91 0.95
CA HIS A 64 3.00 -21.52 1.33
C HIS A 64 2.18 -21.12 2.57
N VAL A 65 0.96 -21.64 2.69
CA VAL A 65 0.12 -21.42 3.87
C VAL A 65 0.76 -22.10 5.09
N ALA A 66 1.17 -23.36 4.97
CA ALA A 66 1.86 -24.08 6.04
C ALA A 66 3.14 -23.37 6.48
N ARG A 67 3.96 -22.87 5.54
CA ARG A 67 5.16 -22.08 5.88
C ARG A 67 4.81 -20.82 6.67
N GLY A 68 3.74 -20.13 6.28
CA GLY A 68 3.26 -18.92 6.97
C GLY A 68 2.78 -19.22 8.39
N LEU A 69 1.98 -20.27 8.57
CA LEU A 69 1.50 -20.72 9.87
C LEU A 69 2.67 -21.15 10.77
N LYS A 70 3.67 -21.84 10.22
CA LYS A 70 4.89 -22.22 10.96
C LYS A 70 5.65 -20.99 11.44
N GLY A 71 5.76 -19.97 10.60
CA GLY A 71 6.33 -18.67 11.01
C GLY A 71 5.55 -18.02 12.15
N ALA A 72 4.21 -18.04 12.09
CA ALA A 72 3.36 -17.48 13.14
C ALA A 72 3.57 -18.16 14.50
N THR A 73 3.73 -19.49 14.53
CA THR A 73 3.96 -20.23 15.80
C THR A 73 5.24 -19.82 16.53
N HIS A 74 6.28 -19.39 15.81
CA HIS A 74 7.58 -19.03 16.39
C HIS A 74 7.77 -17.52 16.56
N ASN A 75 6.83 -16.70 16.08
CA ASN A 75 6.96 -15.26 16.09
C ASN A 75 6.61 -14.69 17.48
N PRO A 76 7.55 -13.99 18.17
CA PRO A 76 7.30 -13.43 19.49
C PRO A 76 6.29 -12.28 19.48
N ARG A 77 5.97 -11.70 18.31
CA ARG A 77 4.95 -10.66 18.15
C ARG A 77 3.52 -11.20 18.00
N VAL A 78 3.36 -12.53 17.96
CA VAL A 78 2.07 -13.19 17.83
C VAL A 78 1.59 -13.65 19.21
N SER A 79 0.31 -13.46 19.50
CA SER A 79 -0.31 -13.90 20.76
C SER A 79 -0.30 -15.41 20.91
N GLU A 80 -0.24 -15.91 22.15
CA GLU A 80 -0.23 -17.35 22.44
C GLU A 80 -1.46 -18.09 21.86
N GLU A 81 -2.65 -17.47 21.92
CA GLU A 81 -3.88 -18.01 21.31
C GLU A 81 -3.74 -18.16 19.79
N ALA A 82 -3.21 -17.13 19.12
CA ALA A 82 -2.99 -17.16 17.67
C ALA A 82 -1.90 -18.15 17.25
N LYS A 83 -0.88 -18.38 18.09
CA LYS A 83 0.10 -19.46 17.86
C LYS A 83 -0.54 -20.84 17.94
N ARG A 84 -1.42 -21.07 18.93
CA ARG A 84 -2.14 -22.34 19.08
C ARG A 84 -3.08 -22.60 17.90
N GLU A 85 -3.82 -21.60 17.45
CA GLU A 85 -4.66 -21.71 16.25
C GLU A 85 -3.81 -22.02 15.01
N ALA A 86 -2.69 -21.32 14.83
CA ALA A 86 -1.80 -21.56 13.71
C ALA A 86 -1.20 -22.98 13.73
N GLN A 87 -0.94 -23.52 14.91
CA GLN A 87 -0.48 -24.88 15.09
C GLN A 87 -1.58 -25.92 14.83
N HIS A 88 -2.81 -25.68 15.28
CA HIS A 88 -3.95 -26.55 14.96
C HIS A 88 -4.21 -26.62 13.46
N ARG A 89 -4.22 -25.46 12.78
CA ARG A 89 -4.38 -25.41 11.31
C ARG A 89 -3.24 -26.07 10.54
N LEU A 90 -2.04 -26.17 11.13
CA LEU A 90 -0.93 -26.92 10.55
C LEU A 90 -1.10 -28.43 10.69
N ASP A 91 -1.76 -28.88 11.76
CA ASP A 91 -2.05 -30.29 12.02
C ASP A 91 -3.21 -30.79 11.15
N GLU A 92 -4.18 -29.91 10.85
CA GLU A 92 -5.33 -30.20 9.98
C GLU A 92 -5.05 -30.12 8.46
N MET A 93 -3.85 -29.67 8.05
CA MET A 93 -3.43 -29.57 6.65
C MET A 93 -2.79 -30.85 6.14
#